data_AF-A0A7G2DD22-F1
#
_entry.id   AF-A0A7G2DD22-F1
#
_cell.length_a   1.000
_cell.length_b   1.000
_cell.length_c   1.000
_cell.angle_alpha   90.00
_cell.angle_beta   90.00
_cell.angle_gamma   90.00
#
_symmetry.space_group_name_H-M   'P 1'
#
loop_
_entity.id
_entity.type
_entity.pdbx_description
1 polymer ?
#
loop_
_entity_poly.entity_id
_entity_poly.type
_entity_poly.pdbx_seq_one_letter_code
_entity_poly.pdbx_strand_id
1 'polypeptide(L)'
;MNPRIRRELARKLELARDEIGDGLRYGVPHLVGEIRNAHNDNSGSPDLSLSVVVFENARHSFAIREDGSTFFMYPAENSNHRRLFFNLWRFLDGKSHSEDRFEPGMHIRGILRSAVQRAGFEVLWINVRPAGRGEYIDVWATKDGARYNMLFEKISSGEYVLLEIEKV
;
A
#
# COMPACT_ATOMS: atom_id res chain seq x y z
N MET A 1 -2.80 -4.12 -15.87
CA MET A 1 -1.75 -5.15 -16.08
C MET A 1 -2.35 -6.47 -16.63
N ASN A 2 -1.59 -7.30 -17.36
CA ASN A 2 -2.05 -8.52 -18.08
C ASN A 2 -2.57 -9.65 -17.13
N PRO A 3 -3.71 -10.32 -17.41
CA PRO A 3 -4.24 -11.44 -16.60
C PRO A 3 -3.27 -12.62 -16.39
N ARG A 4 -2.34 -12.84 -17.32
CA ARG A 4 -1.28 -13.86 -17.19
C ARG A 4 -0.27 -13.48 -16.10
N ILE A 5 0.17 -12.21 -16.06
CA ILE A 5 1.06 -11.68 -15.00
C ILE A 5 0.38 -11.82 -13.65
N ARG A 6 -0.93 -11.53 -13.57
CA ARG A 6 -1.70 -11.68 -12.33
C ARG A 6 -1.66 -13.10 -11.77
N ARG A 7 -1.84 -14.11 -12.64
CA ARG A 7 -1.78 -15.52 -12.23
C ARG A 7 -0.38 -15.94 -11.82
N GLU A 8 0.62 -15.48 -12.56
CA GLU A 8 2.02 -15.79 -12.28
C GLU A 8 2.48 -15.15 -10.96
N LEU A 9 2.09 -13.90 -10.70
CA LEU A 9 2.36 -13.22 -9.43
C LEU A 9 1.75 -13.98 -8.25
N ALA A 10 0.50 -14.43 -8.36
CA ALA A 10 -0.16 -15.23 -7.32
C ALA A 10 0.60 -16.55 -7.07
N ARG A 11 1.03 -17.24 -8.13
CA ARG A 11 1.80 -18.48 -8.03
C ARG A 11 3.14 -18.26 -7.34
N LYS A 12 3.89 -17.24 -7.74
CA LYS A 12 5.22 -16.94 -7.20
C LYS A 12 5.17 -16.46 -5.76
N LEU A 13 4.16 -15.67 -5.41
CA LEU A 13 3.87 -15.32 -4.03
C LEU A 13 3.64 -16.57 -3.18
N GLU A 14 2.79 -17.50 -3.62
CA GLU A 14 2.48 -18.72 -2.84
C GLU A 14 3.76 -19.52 -2.57
N LEU A 15 4.65 -19.63 -3.55
CA LEU A 15 5.96 -20.29 -3.39
C LEU A 15 6.87 -19.56 -2.40
N ALA A 16 6.78 -18.23 -2.29
CA ALA A 16 7.57 -17.42 -1.36
C ALA A 16 6.97 -17.36 0.06
N ARG A 17 5.81 -17.99 0.31
CA ARG A 17 5.06 -17.86 1.57
C ARG A 17 5.90 -18.20 2.80
N ASP A 18 6.58 -19.34 2.77
CA ASP A 18 7.36 -19.81 3.92
C ASP A 18 8.59 -18.93 4.17
N GLU A 19 9.23 -18.46 3.09
CA GLU A 19 10.39 -17.55 3.15
C GLU A 19 10.00 -16.18 3.71
N ILE A 20 8.83 -15.63 3.31
CA ILE A 20 8.27 -14.40 3.90
C ILE A 20 8.01 -14.62 5.41
N GLY A 21 7.40 -15.76 5.75
CA GLY A 21 7.08 -16.11 7.14
C GLY A 21 8.31 -16.23 8.03
N ASP A 22 9.39 -16.81 7.52
CA ASP A 22 10.68 -16.87 8.24
C ASP A 22 11.35 -15.50 8.31
N GLY A 23 11.30 -14.71 7.23
CA GLY A 23 11.86 -13.36 7.17
C GLY A 23 11.30 -12.39 8.21
N LEU A 24 10.01 -12.54 8.57
CA LEU A 24 9.37 -11.76 9.66
C LEU A 24 10.03 -11.96 11.03
N ARG A 25 10.82 -13.02 11.23
CA ARG A 25 11.56 -13.27 12.48
C ARG A 25 12.86 -12.47 12.58
N TYR A 26 13.38 -12.00 11.45
CA TYR A 26 14.69 -11.35 11.35
C TYR A 26 14.59 -9.87 10.94
N GLY A 27 13.42 -9.41 10.50
CA GLY A 27 13.18 -8.02 10.12
C GLY A 27 11.94 -7.85 9.25
N VAL A 28 12.02 -6.90 8.32
CA VAL A 28 10.97 -6.59 7.36
C VAL A 28 11.27 -7.32 6.03
N PRO A 29 10.57 -8.42 5.70
CA PRO A 29 10.73 -9.07 4.40
C PRO A 29 10.20 -8.15 3.29
N HIS A 30 10.91 -8.11 2.19
CA HIS A 30 10.55 -7.38 0.97
C HIS A 30 10.53 -8.35 -0.20
N LEU A 31 9.50 -8.21 -1.00
CA LEU A 31 9.40 -8.84 -2.31
C LEU A 31 10.17 -7.99 -3.30
N VAL A 32 11.23 -8.56 -3.86
CA VAL A 32 12.03 -7.95 -4.92
C VAL A 32 11.78 -8.74 -6.18
N GLY A 33 11.39 -8.09 -7.26
CA GLY A 33 11.06 -8.78 -8.49
C GLY A 33 11.16 -7.95 -9.75
N GLU A 34 11.11 -8.65 -10.87
CA GLU A 34 11.13 -8.10 -12.22
C GLU A 34 9.98 -8.71 -13.01
N ILE A 35 9.24 -7.86 -13.72
CA ILE A 35 8.19 -8.26 -14.65
C ILE A 35 8.62 -7.84 -16.04
N ARG A 36 8.93 -8.81 -16.90
CA ARG A 36 9.21 -8.54 -18.31
C ARG A 36 7.93 -8.72 -19.11
N ASN A 37 7.50 -7.66 -19.80
CA ASN A 37 6.39 -7.81 -20.73
C ASN A 37 6.88 -8.70 -21.88
N ALA A 38 6.09 -9.72 -22.23
CA ALA A 38 6.37 -10.52 -23.41
C ALA A 38 6.44 -9.56 -24.61
N HIS A 39 7.58 -9.54 -25.32
CA HIS A 39 7.67 -8.89 -26.62
C HIS A 39 6.58 -9.45 -27.55
N ASN A 40 6.23 -8.67 -28.59
CA ASN A 40 5.18 -8.92 -29.59
C ASN A 40 5.25 -10.26 -30.37
N ASP A 41 5.97 -11.26 -29.88
CA ASP A 41 5.97 -12.61 -30.43
C ASP A 41 5.01 -13.49 -29.62
N ASN A 42 3.99 -13.98 -30.33
CA ASN A 42 2.83 -14.74 -29.87
C ASN A 42 3.12 -16.10 -29.18
N SER A 43 4.25 -16.28 -28.50
CA SER A 43 4.62 -17.55 -27.84
C SER A 43 5.15 -17.42 -26.40
N GLY A 44 5.44 -16.22 -25.88
CA GLY A 44 6.01 -16.07 -24.53
C GLY A 44 4.97 -15.86 -23.43
N SER A 45 5.02 -16.66 -22.35
CA SER A 45 4.44 -16.25 -21.07
C SER A 45 5.20 -15.03 -20.54
N PRO A 46 4.54 -14.04 -19.91
CA PRO A 46 5.26 -12.98 -19.22
C PRO A 46 6.19 -13.58 -18.17
N ASP A 47 7.45 -13.14 -18.19
CA ASP A 47 8.48 -13.61 -17.27
C ASP A 47 8.43 -12.78 -15.99
N LEU A 48 8.24 -13.45 -14.86
CA LEU A 48 8.17 -12.84 -13.54
C LEU A 48 9.17 -13.53 -12.61
N SER A 49 10.18 -12.76 -12.21
CA SER A 49 11.10 -13.14 -11.14
C SER A 49 10.65 -12.51 -9.83
N LEU A 50 10.82 -13.26 -8.74
CA LEU A 50 10.46 -12.84 -7.38
C LEU A 50 11.47 -13.46 -6.42
N SER A 51 11.95 -12.67 -5.47
CA SER A 51 12.83 -13.10 -4.38
C SER A 51 12.42 -12.37 -3.10
N VAL A 52 12.71 -12.98 -1.95
CA VAL A 52 12.48 -12.34 -0.65
C VAL A 52 13.81 -11.83 -0.11
N VAL A 53 13.83 -10.58 0.33
CA VAL A 53 15.01 -9.95 0.97
C VAL A 53 14.57 -9.36 2.30
N VAL A 54 15.32 -9.59 3.36
CA VAL A 54 14.99 -9.09 4.70
C VAL A 54 15.83 -7.86 5.02
N PHE A 55 15.18 -6.80 5.48
CA PHE A 55 15.85 -5.58 5.96
C PHE A 55 15.54 -5.38 7.44
N GLU A 56 16.50 -4.87 8.23
CA GLU A 56 16.28 -4.68 9.68
C GLU A 56 15.14 -3.70 9.99
N ASN A 57 15.11 -2.54 9.32
CA ASN A 57 14.16 -1.46 9.64
C ASN A 57 13.61 -0.71 8.42
N ALA A 58 14.00 -1.10 7.20
CA ALA A 58 13.55 -0.43 5.99
C ALA A 58 12.11 -0.85 5.64
N ARG A 59 11.32 0.07 5.07
CA ARG A 59 9.96 -0.17 4.54
C ARG A 59 9.81 0.54 3.21
N HIS A 60 10.71 0.21 2.29
CA HIS A 60 10.77 0.87 0.99
C HIS A 60 9.87 0.15 0.00
N SER A 61 9.02 0.92 -0.68
CA SER A 61 8.28 0.45 -1.84
C SER A 61 8.62 1.33 -3.03
N PHE A 62 9.13 0.74 -4.10
CA PHE A 62 9.34 1.44 -5.37
C PHE A 62 9.11 0.51 -6.55
N ALA A 63 8.63 1.09 -7.65
CA ALA A 63 8.44 0.39 -8.91
C ALA A 63 9.05 1.24 -10.03
N ILE A 64 10.08 0.71 -10.68
CA ILE A 64 10.81 1.34 -11.78
C ILE A 64 10.34 0.68 -13.07
N ARG A 65 9.97 1.47 -14.07
CA ARG A 65 9.47 1.00 -15.36
C ARG A 65 10.38 1.49 -16.46
N GLU A 66 11.15 0.57 -17.03
CA GLU A 66 12.18 0.85 -18.03
C GLU A 66 12.15 -0.25 -19.10
N ASP A 67 12.26 0.13 -20.37
CA ASP A 67 12.47 -0.78 -21.50
C ASP A 67 11.56 -2.02 -21.53
N GLY A 68 10.26 -1.83 -21.30
CA GLY A 68 9.28 -2.92 -21.32
C GLY A 68 9.30 -3.83 -20.09
N SER A 69 10.10 -3.48 -19.08
CA SER A 69 10.21 -4.20 -17.81
C SER A 69 9.71 -3.36 -16.63
N THR A 70 9.26 -4.02 -15.57
CA THR A 70 8.92 -3.39 -14.29
C THR A 70 9.72 -4.05 -13.18
N PHE A 71 10.68 -3.32 -12.62
CA PHE A 71 11.40 -3.70 -11.42
C PHE A 71 10.65 -3.20 -10.20
N PHE A 72 10.55 -4.00 -9.16
CA PHE A 72 9.82 -3.60 -7.98
C PHE A 72 10.44 -4.12 -6.68
N MET A 73 10.24 -3.34 -5.64
CA MET A 73 10.46 -3.72 -4.24
C MET A 73 9.20 -3.39 -3.45
N TYR A 74 8.73 -4.31 -2.61
CA TYR A 74 7.52 -4.11 -1.82
C TYR A 74 7.58 -4.83 -0.46
N PRO A 75 7.28 -4.16 0.67
CA PRO A 75 7.31 -4.80 1.99
C PRO A 75 6.19 -5.85 2.13
N ALA A 76 6.55 -7.04 2.61
CA ALA A 76 5.65 -8.18 2.83
C ALA A 76 5.33 -8.40 4.31
N GLU A 77 4.93 -7.33 5.00
CA GLU A 77 4.65 -7.33 6.44
C GLU A 77 3.34 -8.05 6.81
N ASN A 78 2.59 -8.53 5.82
CA ASN A 78 1.28 -9.13 6.03
C ASN A 78 1.34 -10.67 5.99
N SER A 79 1.06 -11.32 7.12
CA SER A 79 0.90 -12.77 7.20
C SER A 79 -0.32 -13.29 6.41
N ASN A 80 -1.28 -12.41 6.08
CA ASN A 80 -2.39 -12.74 5.21
C ASN A 80 -1.96 -12.68 3.73
N HIS A 81 -1.70 -13.85 3.18
CA HIS A 81 -1.27 -14.05 1.79
C HIS A 81 -2.17 -13.37 0.75
N ARG A 82 -3.48 -13.53 0.89
CA ARG A 82 -4.46 -12.94 -0.03
C ARG A 82 -4.37 -11.42 0.00
N ARG A 83 -4.22 -10.82 1.18
CA ARG A 83 -4.08 -9.36 1.34
C ARG A 83 -2.77 -8.86 0.74
N LEU A 84 -1.66 -9.57 0.96
CA LEU A 84 -0.36 -9.26 0.35
C LEU A 84 -0.43 -9.24 -1.17
N PHE A 85 -1.06 -10.26 -1.77
CA PHE A 85 -1.29 -10.32 -3.23
C PHE A 85 -2.06 -9.11 -3.74
N PHE A 86 -3.19 -8.75 -3.11
CA PHE A 86 -4.00 -7.63 -3.58
C PHE A 86 -3.27 -6.29 -3.46
N ASN A 87 -2.52 -6.10 -2.37
CA ASN A 87 -1.72 -4.89 -2.17
C ASN A 87 -0.63 -4.77 -3.23
N LEU A 88 0.22 -5.80 -3.37
CA LEU A 88 1.26 -5.83 -4.38
C LEU A 88 0.71 -5.66 -5.81
N TRP A 89 -0.44 -6.27 -6.10
CA TRP A 89 -1.09 -6.08 -7.40
C TRP A 89 -1.49 -4.63 -7.66
N ARG A 90 -2.09 -3.96 -6.67
CA ARG A 90 -2.48 -2.53 -6.78
C ARG A 90 -1.27 -1.64 -6.96
N PHE A 91 -0.22 -1.89 -6.18
CA PHE A 91 1.08 -1.24 -6.30
C PHE A 91 1.63 -1.27 -7.73
N LEU A 92 1.71 -2.46 -8.31
CA LEU A 92 2.25 -2.71 -9.64
C LEU A 92 1.38 -2.13 -10.76
N ASP A 93 0.06 -2.04 -10.56
CA ASP A 93 -0.89 -1.45 -11.52
C ASP A 93 -0.82 0.10 -11.52
N GLY A 94 0.11 0.72 -10.77
CA GLY A 94 0.28 2.18 -10.71
C GLY A 94 -0.85 2.88 -9.96
N LYS A 95 -1.78 2.12 -9.37
CA LYS A 95 -2.74 2.61 -8.40
C LYS A 95 -2.00 2.76 -7.09
N SER A 96 -1.28 3.88 -7.00
CA SER A 96 -0.35 4.23 -5.93
C SER A 96 -0.82 3.74 -4.55
N HIS A 97 0.09 3.10 -3.82
CA HIS A 97 0.02 2.99 -2.37
C HIS A 97 0.31 4.36 -1.75
N SER A 98 -0.66 5.26 -1.82
CA SER A 98 -0.82 6.23 -0.74
C SER A 98 -1.46 5.57 0.50
N GLU A 99 -1.70 4.25 0.51
CA GLU A 99 -2.41 3.57 1.60
C GLU A 99 -1.53 3.25 2.83
N ASP A 100 -0.20 3.25 2.72
CA ASP A 100 0.69 3.02 3.88
C ASP A 100 1.25 4.31 4.49
N ARG A 101 1.20 5.41 3.73
CA ARG A 101 1.55 6.74 4.24
C ARG A 101 0.36 7.67 4.12
N PHE A 102 -0.25 7.85 5.27
CA PHE A 102 -1.29 8.83 5.49
C PHE A 102 -0.62 10.22 5.46
N GLU A 103 -0.43 10.79 4.26
CA GLU A 103 0.33 12.04 4.02
C GLU A 103 -0.58 13.20 3.59
N PRO A 104 -0.22 14.46 3.95
CA PRO A 104 -0.90 15.65 3.45
C PRO A 104 -1.09 15.66 1.93
N GLY A 105 -2.26 16.09 1.48
CA GLY A 105 -2.70 16.07 0.09
C GLY A 105 -3.40 14.78 -0.35
N MET A 106 -3.43 13.74 0.49
CA MET A 106 -4.10 12.49 0.14
C MET A 106 -5.63 12.64 0.06
N HIS A 107 -6.21 12.20 -1.05
CA HIS A 107 -7.65 12.12 -1.25
C HIS A 107 -8.22 10.80 -0.76
N ILE A 108 -9.28 10.89 0.06
CA ILE A 108 -10.00 9.75 0.61
C ILE A 108 -11.43 9.75 0.06
N ARG A 109 -11.86 8.57 -0.41
CA ARG A 109 -13.24 8.32 -0.83
C ARG A 109 -13.93 7.30 0.08
N GLY A 110 -15.21 7.52 0.35
CA GLY A 110 -16.06 6.65 1.16
C GLY A 110 -16.16 7.10 2.62
N ILE A 111 -16.27 6.14 3.55
CA ILE A 111 -16.40 6.45 4.98
C ILE A 111 -15.01 6.76 5.57
N LEU A 112 -14.78 8.00 6.02
CA LEU A 112 -13.49 8.49 6.52
C LEU A 112 -12.92 7.59 7.63
N ARG A 113 -13.71 7.26 8.66
CA ARG A 113 -13.29 6.38 9.75
C ARG A 113 -12.74 5.05 9.23
N SER A 114 -13.46 4.42 8.29
CA SER A 114 -13.05 3.14 7.73
C SER A 114 -11.78 3.27 6.89
N ALA A 115 -11.57 4.40 6.21
CA ALA A 115 -10.34 4.65 5.46
C ALA A 115 -9.12 4.80 6.38
N VAL A 116 -9.26 5.58 7.46
CA VAL A 116 -8.22 5.75 8.49
C VAL A 116 -7.89 4.40 9.15
N GLN A 117 -8.90 3.60 9.49
CA GLN A 117 -8.71 2.25 10.06
C GLN A 117 -8.04 1.28 9.09
N ARG A 118 -8.37 1.33 7.79
CA ARG A 118 -7.70 0.50 6.77
C ARG A 118 -6.21 0.80 6.64
N ALA A 119 -5.80 2.04 6.90
CA ALA A 119 -4.40 2.48 6.93
C ALA A 119 -3.66 2.10 8.23
N GLY A 120 -4.30 1.32 9.11
CA GLY A 120 -3.69 0.76 10.31
C GLY A 120 -3.81 1.62 11.56
N PHE A 121 -4.63 2.68 11.52
CA PHE A 121 -4.88 3.52 12.69
C PHE A 121 -6.10 3.06 13.50
N GLU A 122 -6.01 3.13 14.81
CA GLU A 122 -7.17 3.02 15.70
C GLU A 122 -7.76 4.42 15.96
N VAL A 123 -8.97 4.69 15.46
CA VAL A 123 -9.63 6.00 15.60
C VAL A 123 -10.23 6.15 17.01
N LEU A 124 -9.67 7.06 17.80
CA LEU A 124 -10.13 7.39 19.14
C LEU A 124 -11.31 8.36 19.11
N TRP A 125 -11.19 9.43 18.32
CA TRP A 125 -12.17 10.51 18.28
C TRP A 125 -12.23 11.18 16.91
N ILE A 126 -13.41 11.66 16.53
CA ILE A 126 -13.63 12.46 15.32
C ILE A 126 -14.43 13.69 15.73
N ASN A 127 -13.92 14.88 15.38
CA ASN A 127 -14.61 16.14 15.58
C ASN A 127 -14.84 16.83 14.23
N VAL A 128 -16.05 17.34 14.00
CA VAL A 128 -16.39 18.06 12.76
C VAL A 128 -16.56 19.54 13.09
N ARG A 129 -15.81 20.40 12.39
CA ARG A 129 -15.84 21.85 12.54
C ARG A 129 -16.37 22.50 11.27
N PRO A 130 -17.48 23.26 11.31
CA PRO A 130 -17.92 24.04 10.16
C PRO A 130 -16.92 25.17 9.89
N ALA A 131 -16.62 25.44 8.61
CA ALA A 131 -15.68 26.47 8.18
C ALA A 131 -16.21 27.22 6.96
N GLY A 132 -17.08 28.21 7.20
CA GLY A 132 -17.70 29.00 6.14
C GLY A 132 -18.57 28.12 5.23
N ARG A 133 -18.09 27.87 4.00
CA ARG A 133 -18.76 26.99 3.01
C ARG A 133 -18.27 25.54 3.02
N GLY A 134 -17.25 25.21 3.83
CA GLY A 134 -16.68 23.87 3.94
C GLY A 134 -16.80 23.27 5.35
N GLU A 135 -16.35 22.04 5.50
CA GLU A 135 -16.27 21.34 6.80
C GLU A 135 -14.85 20.78 6.98
N TYR A 136 -14.23 21.11 8.12
CA TYR A 136 -12.99 20.47 8.54
C TYR A 136 -13.27 19.35 9.54
N ILE A 137 -12.43 18.33 9.56
CA ILE A 137 -12.61 17.15 10.40
C ILE A 137 -11.28 16.86 11.09
N ASP A 138 -11.25 16.93 12.41
CA ASP A 138 -10.13 16.47 13.22
C ASP A 138 -10.33 15.00 13.58
N VAL A 139 -9.32 14.18 13.36
CA VAL A 139 -9.31 12.78 13.73
C VAL A 139 -8.15 12.53 14.67
N TRP A 140 -8.47 12.08 15.87
CA TRP A 140 -7.48 11.57 16.82
C TRP A 140 -7.39 10.07 16.68
N ALA A 141 -6.18 9.56 16.48
CA ALA A 141 -5.96 8.13 16.28
C ALA A 141 -4.65 7.66 16.90
N THR A 142 -4.51 6.34 17.03
CA THR A 142 -3.24 5.71 17.41
C THR A 142 -2.75 4.75 16.33
N LYS A 143 -1.43 4.61 16.20
CA LYS A 143 -0.79 3.61 15.34
C LYS A 143 0.57 3.26 15.94
N ASP A 144 0.87 1.97 16.08
CA ASP A 144 2.14 1.47 16.60
C ASP A 144 2.56 2.10 17.96
N GLY A 145 1.58 2.32 18.85
CA GLY A 145 1.80 2.91 20.18
C GLY A 145 1.98 4.44 20.20
N ALA A 146 1.99 5.11 19.05
CA ALA A 146 2.03 6.56 18.94
C ALA A 146 0.63 7.15 18.73
N ARG A 147 0.41 8.38 19.22
CA ARG A 147 -0.82 9.15 18.99
C ARG A 147 -0.63 10.11 17.83
N TYR A 148 -1.70 10.32 17.09
CA TYR A 148 -1.74 11.19 15.93
C TYR A 148 -2.99 12.07 15.97
N ASN A 149 -2.81 13.33 15.56
CA ASN A 149 -3.88 14.21 15.17
C ASN A 149 -3.85 14.35 13.64
N MET A 150 -4.98 14.21 12.98
CA MET A 150 -5.11 14.38 11.53
C MET A 150 -6.20 15.40 11.24
N LEU A 151 -5.89 16.38 10.40
CA LEU A 151 -6.86 17.37 9.92
C LEU A 151 -7.26 17.04 8.49
N PHE A 152 -8.56 16.94 8.24
CA PHE A 152 -9.11 16.77 6.91
C PHE A 152 -10.00 17.92 6.52
N GLU A 153 -10.04 18.21 5.21
CA GLU A 153 -11.09 19.00 4.58
C GLU A 153 -12.08 18.07 3.90
N LYS A 154 -13.38 18.30 4.10
CA LYS A 154 -14.43 17.63 3.34
C LYS A 154 -14.71 18.41 2.06
N ILE A 155 -14.39 17.80 0.92
CA ILE A 155 -14.60 18.38 -0.40
C ILE A 155 -16.04 18.18 -0.86
N SER A 156 -16.56 16.97 -0.65
CA SER A 156 -17.93 16.59 -1.02
C SER A 156 -18.42 15.43 -0.14
N SER A 157 -19.65 14.96 -0.35
CA SER A 157 -20.18 13.84 0.41
C SER A 157 -19.36 12.58 0.17
N GLY A 158 -18.64 12.11 1.19
CA GLY A 158 -17.77 10.95 1.11
C GLY A 158 -16.43 11.22 0.39
N GLU A 159 -16.05 12.48 0.17
CA GLU A 159 -14.72 12.84 -0.33
C GLU A 159 -14.01 13.80 0.63
N TYR A 160 -12.79 13.44 1.01
CA TYR A 160 -11.97 14.16 1.97
C TYR A 160 -10.56 14.32 1.46
N VAL A 161 -9.87 15.38 1.89
CA VAL A 161 -8.45 15.58 1.68
C VAL A 161 -7.77 15.68 3.04
N LEU A 162 -6.73 14.89 3.26
CA LEU A 162 -5.87 15.04 4.43
C LEU A 162 -5.04 16.31 4.26
N LEU A 163 -5.20 17.29 5.15
CA LEU A 163 -4.42 18.52 5.14
C LEU A 163 -3.16 18.39 5.97
N GLU A 164 -3.26 17.70 7.12
CA GLU A 164 -2.20 17.65 8.10
C GLU A 164 -2.25 16.35 8.90
N ILE A 165 -1.08 15.88 9.31
CA ILE A 165 -0.91 14.78 10.25
C ILE A 165 0.23 15.11 11.21
N GLU A 166 -0.07 15.16 12.50
CA GLU A 166 0.89 15.46 13.56
C GLU A 166 0.99 14.27 14.52
N LYS A 167 2.22 13.89 14.89
CA LYS A 167 2.45 12.93 15.96
C LYS A 167 2.47 13.67 17.30
N VAL A 168 1.71 13.18 18.27
CA VAL A 168 1.53 13.78 19.61
C VAL A 168 2.24 12.96 20.67
#